data_AF-A0A7S2JFJ0-F1
#
_entry.id   AF-A0A7S2JFJ0-F1
#
_cell.length_a   1.000
_cell.length_b   1.000
_cell.length_c   1.000
_cell.angle_alpha   90.00
_cell.angle_beta   90.00
_cell.angle_gamma   90.00
#
_symmetry.space_group_name_H-M   'P 1'
#
loop_
_entity.id
_entity.type
_entity.pdbx_description
1 polymer ?
#
loop_
_entity_poly.entity_id
_entity_poly.type
_entity_poly.pdbx_seq_one_letter_code
_entity_poly.pdbx_strand_id
1 'polypeptide(L)'
;HIFTRAASVPLDDLSLTAFTCIEFLFKWINWKDGRFVQHDGAFSVLGMPLFGADTLWEIALRTRDVQVGKRCVALLTQLHHSLPPEEPAVQAQQRRHFVASCMD
;
A
#
# COMPACT_ATOMS: atom_id res chain seq x y z
N HIS A 1 13.91 -2.40 -8.57
CA HIS A 1 15.09 -1.52 -8.68
C HIS A 1 14.92 -0.17 -7.99
N ILE A 2 13.92 0.67 -8.33
CA ILE A 2 13.70 1.97 -7.63
C ILE A 2 13.17 1.79 -6.21
N PHE A 3 12.17 0.93 -6.01
CA PHE A 3 11.63 0.69 -4.67
C PHE A 3 12.58 -0.10 -3.77
N THR A 4 13.40 -0.98 -4.35
CA THR A 4 14.48 -1.66 -3.64
C THR A 4 15.50 -0.66 -3.09
N ARG A 5 15.76 0.43 -3.83
CA ARG A 5 16.59 1.55 -3.36
C ARG A 5 15.86 2.45 -2.36
N ALA A 6 14.58 2.72 -2.55
CA ALA A 6 13.77 3.48 -1.59
C ALA A 6 13.67 2.76 -0.22
N ALA A 7 13.49 1.43 -0.23
CA ALA A 7 13.48 0.60 0.97
C ALA A 7 14.86 0.53 1.67
N SER A 8 15.95 0.83 0.96
CA SER A 8 17.30 0.91 1.55
C SER A 8 17.65 2.28 2.14
N VAL A 9 16.76 3.28 2.02
CA VAL A 9 16.99 4.60 2.63
C VAL A 9 16.79 4.49 4.14
N PRO A 10 17.74 4.95 4.97
CA PRO A 10 17.55 5.04 6.41
C PRO A 10 16.31 5.90 6.70
N LEU A 11 15.27 5.27 7.27
CA LEU A 11 14.00 5.94 7.57
C LEU A 11 14.14 7.07 8.61
N ASP A 12 15.24 7.05 9.38
CA ASP A 12 15.54 8.04 10.41
C ASP A 12 15.70 9.47 9.85
N ASP A 13 16.09 9.61 8.58
CA ASP A 13 16.31 10.91 7.90
C ASP A 13 15.34 11.17 6.73
N LEU A 14 14.21 10.44 6.68
CA LEU A 14 13.25 10.60 5.60
C LEU A 14 12.54 11.97 5.70
N SER A 15 12.92 12.91 4.82
CA SER A 15 12.28 14.22 4.76
C SER A 15 10.87 14.16 4.15
N LEU A 16 10.06 15.17 4.44
CA LEU A 16 8.71 15.31 3.85
C LEU A 16 8.72 15.37 2.32
N THR A 17 9.75 15.98 1.71
CA THR A 17 9.92 16.02 0.25
C THR A 17 10.20 14.62 -0.28
N ALA A 18 11.10 13.87 0.35
CA ALA A 18 11.38 12.49 -0.04
C ALA A 18 10.15 11.59 0.11
N PHE A 19 9.38 11.75 1.21
CA PHE A 19 8.12 11.05 1.38
C PHE A 19 7.09 11.41 0.29
N THR A 20 7.01 12.68 -0.12
CA THR A 20 6.14 13.11 -1.22
C THR A 20 6.49 12.39 -2.52
N CYS A 21 7.78 12.19 -2.81
CA CYS A 21 8.22 11.40 -3.96
C CYS A 21 7.84 9.92 -3.84
N ILE A 22 7.96 9.32 -2.65
CA ILE A 22 7.55 7.94 -2.38
C ILE A 22 6.05 7.77 -2.59
N GLU A 23 5.23 8.68 -2.03
CA GLU A 23 3.78 8.69 -2.21
C GLU A 23 3.40 8.79 -3.70
N PHE A 24 4.04 9.69 -4.45
CA PHE A 24 3.82 9.82 -5.88
C PHE A 24 4.15 8.53 -6.64
N LEU A 25 5.34 7.95 -6.38
CA LEU A 25 5.77 6.70 -7.01
C LEU A 25 4.83 5.54 -6.69
N PHE A 26 4.40 5.43 -5.43
CA PHE A 26 3.42 4.44 -4.99
C PHE A 26 2.11 4.54 -5.79
N LYS A 27 1.54 5.75 -5.89
CA LYS A 27 0.31 5.99 -6.64
C LYS A 27 0.49 5.73 -8.14
N TRP A 28 1.59 6.19 -8.72
CA TRP A 28 1.86 6.06 -10.15
C TRP A 28 2.06 4.60 -10.58
N ILE A 29 2.82 3.81 -9.81
CA ILE A 29 3.09 2.40 -10.15
C ILE A 29 1.82 1.56 -10.04
N ASN A 30 1.06 1.71 -8.95
CA ASN A 30 -0.18 0.95 -8.79
C ASN A 30 -1.26 1.38 -9.79
N TRP A 31 -1.30 2.66 -10.20
CA TRP A 31 -2.16 3.10 -11.30
C TRP A 31 -1.74 2.50 -12.65
N LYS A 32 -0.44 2.55 -12.96
CA LYS A 32 0.11 1.99 -14.21
C LYS A 32 -0.15 0.49 -14.33
N ASP A 33 -0.08 -0.24 -13.22
CA ASP A 33 -0.34 -1.69 -13.16
C ASP A 33 -1.84 -2.03 -13.09
N GLY A 34 -2.74 -1.04 -13.22
CA GLY A 34 -4.20 -1.24 -13.20
C GLY A 34 -4.76 -1.61 -11.83
N ARG A 35 -3.99 -1.41 -10.75
CA ARG A 35 -4.39 -1.72 -9.37
C ARG A 35 -5.07 -0.55 -8.67
N PHE A 36 -4.86 0.68 -9.18
CA PHE A 36 -5.55 1.90 -8.75
C PHE A 36 -6.33 2.53 -9.89
N VAL A 37 -7.41 3.22 -9.53
CA VAL A 37 -7.98 4.30 -10.33
C VAL A 37 -7.92 5.59 -9.51
N GLN A 38 -7.50 6.69 -10.15
CA GLN A 38 -7.47 8.01 -9.52
C GLN A 38 -8.77 8.76 -9.80
N HIS A 39 -9.26 9.46 -8.79
CA HIS A 39 -10.38 10.40 -8.83
C HIS A 39 -9.93 11.72 -8.20
N ASP A 40 -10.71 12.80 -8.32
CA ASP A 40 -10.33 14.13 -7.81
C ASP A 40 -9.90 14.09 -6.34
N GLY A 41 -8.58 14.16 -6.10
CA GLY A 41 -7.96 14.12 -4.78
C GLY A 41 -7.91 12.75 -4.09
N ALA A 42 -8.38 11.67 -4.73
CA ALA A 42 -8.45 10.34 -4.12
C ALA A 42 -8.07 9.19 -5.08
N PHE A 43 -7.95 7.97 -4.53
CA PHE A 43 -7.78 6.77 -5.34
C PHE A 43 -8.63 5.63 -4.79
N SER A 44 -9.10 4.75 -5.70
CA SER A 44 -9.81 3.52 -5.38
C SER A 44 -8.90 2.32 -5.68
N VAL A 45 -8.88 1.32 -4.79
CA VAL A 45 -8.12 0.08 -5.01
C VAL A 45 -8.96 -0.87 -5.86
N LEU A 46 -8.42 -1.27 -7.00
CA LEU A 46 -9.04 -2.21 -7.94
C LEU A 46 -8.51 -3.64 -7.77
N GLY A 47 -7.30 -3.80 -7.23
CA GLY A 47 -6.68 -5.11 -7.11
C GLY A 47 -5.50 -5.16 -6.13
N MET A 48 -5.30 -6.33 -5.54
CA MET A 48 -4.22 -6.66 -4.60
C MET A 48 -3.30 -7.73 -5.22
N PRO A 49 -2.02 -7.84 -4.79
CA PRO A 49 -1.33 -7.02 -3.79
C PRO A 49 -0.99 -5.62 -4.32
N LEU A 50 -0.68 -4.64 -3.46
CA LEU A 50 -0.22 -3.32 -3.89
C LEU A 50 1.31 -3.22 -3.83
N PHE A 51 1.91 -2.66 -4.87
CA PHE A 51 3.35 -2.46 -4.91
C PHE A 51 3.76 -1.40 -3.89
N GLY A 52 4.68 -1.73 -2.97
CA GLY A 52 5.25 -0.77 -2.01
C GLY A 52 4.39 -0.52 -0.77
N ALA A 53 3.32 -1.29 -0.56
CA ALA A 53 2.49 -1.20 0.64
C ALA A 53 3.29 -1.50 1.92
N ASP A 54 4.18 -2.49 1.89
CA ASP A 54 5.05 -2.82 3.02
C ASP A 54 5.98 -1.65 3.38
N THR A 55 6.52 -0.96 2.38
CA THR A 55 7.35 0.24 2.59
C THR A 55 6.57 1.37 3.26
N LEU A 56 5.30 1.56 2.91
CA LEU A 56 4.44 2.54 3.60
C LEU A 56 4.23 2.17 5.07
N TRP A 57 4.02 0.88 5.37
CA TRP A 57 3.92 0.41 6.75
C TRP A 57 5.22 0.60 7.53
N GLU A 58 6.37 0.28 6.94
CA GLU A 58 7.67 0.52 7.56
C GLU A 58 7.89 2.00 7.87
N ILE A 59 7.57 2.90 6.94
CA ILE A 59 7.65 4.34 7.14
C ILE A 59 6.73 4.78 8.29
N ALA A 60 5.46 4.36 8.26
CA ALA A 60 4.49 4.73 9.27
C ALA A 60 4.88 4.29 10.69
N LEU A 61 5.52 3.12 10.82
CA LEU A 61 5.91 2.55 12.11
C LEU A 61 7.27 3.06 12.62
N ARG A 62 8.18 3.46 11.73
CA ARG A 62 9.60 3.68 12.10
C ARG A 62 10.11 5.10 11.86
N THR A 63 9.40 5.93 11.11
CA THR A 63 9.82 7.32 10.90
C THR A 63 9.88 8.10 12.22
N ARG A 64 10.90 8.95 12.38
CA ARG A 64 11.02 9.86 13.52
C ARG A 64 10.41 11.24 13.23
N ASP A 65 10.17 11.55 11.97
CA ASP A 65 9.52 12.79 11.56
C ASP A 65 7.99 12.66 11.69
N VAL A 66 7.42 13.44 12.63
CA VAL A 66 5.98 13.44 12.94
C VAL A 66 5.12 13.82 11.73
N GLN A 67 5.58 14.73 10.86
CA GLN A 67 4.81 15.17 9.69
C GLN A 67 4.78 14.07 8.62
N VAL A 68 5.92 13.40 8.41
CA VAL A 68 5.99 12.23 7.53
C VAL A 68 5.09 11.11 8.05
N GLY A 69 5.17 10.80 9.35
CA GLY A 69 4.33 9.78 9.99
C GLY A 69 2.83 10.07 9.81
N LYS A 70 2.40 11.30 10.12
CA LYS A 70 0.99 11.72 9.95
C LYS A 70 0.51 11.57 8.50
N ARG A 71 1.32 11.99 7.53
CA ARG A 71 0.96 11.91 6.11
C ARG A 71 0.94 10.47 5.61
N CYS A 72 1.86 9.63 6.06
CA CYS A 72 1.89 8.21 5.73
C CYS A 72 0.70 7.46 6.31
N VAL A 73 0.33 7.73 7.57
CA VAL A 73 -0.88 7.16 8.18
C VAL A 73 -2.14 7.63 7.45
N ALA A 74 -2.23 8.91 7.08
CA ALA A 74 -3.37 9.39 6.30
C ALA A 74 -3.52 8.66 4.95
N LEU A 75 -2.39 8.41 4.26
CA LEU A 75 -2.37 7.63 3.03
C LEU A 75 -2.82 6.18 3.24
N LEU A 76 -2.34 5.53 4.31
CA LEU A 76 -2.73 4.15 4.66
C LEU A 76 -4.21 4.05 5.05
N THR A 77 -4.73 5.04 5.78
CA THR A 77 -6.17 5.13 6.11
C THR A 77 -7.02 5.29 4.85
N GLN A 78 -6.62 6.17 3.93
CA GLN A 78 -7.28 6.32 2.64
C GLN A 78 -7.24 5.00 1.84
N LEU A 79 -6.10 4.31 1.85
CA LEU A 79 -5.94 3.01 1.19
C LEU A 79 -6.90 1.97 1.78
N HIS A 80 -7.02 1.89 3.11
CA HIS A 80 -7.95 0.98 3.76
C HIS A 80 -9.42 1.26 3.39
N HIS A 81 -9.82 2.54 3.39
CA HIS A 81 -11.19 2.93 2.99
C HIS A 81 -11.49 2.76 1.50
N SER A 82 -10.46 2.64 0.68
CA SER A 82 -10.59 2.45 -0.77
C SER A 82 -10.45 0.99 -1.20
N LEU A 83 -10.25 0.06 -0.27
CA LEU A 83 -10.30 -1.36 -0.55
C LEU A 83 -11.71 -1.74 -1.04
N PRO A 84 -11.80 -2.61 -2.07
CA PRO A 84 -13.09 -3.13 -2.46
C PRO A 84 -13.70 -3.89 -1.27
N PRO A 85 -15.04 -3.86 -1.11
CA PRO A 85 -15.69 -4.65 -0.09
C PRO A 85 -15.26 -6.11 -0.23
N GLU A 86 -14.98 -6.76 0.89
CA GLU A 86 -14.59 -8.17 0.88
C GLU A 86 -15.66 -8.99 0.15
N GLU A 87 -15.32 -9.56 -1.01
CA GLU A 87 -16.25 -10.41 -1.75
C GLU A 87 -16.42 -11.73 -0.99
N PRO A 88 -17.58 -11.99 -0.36
CA PRO A 88 -17.76 -13.16 0.50
C PRO A 88 -17.59 -14.47 -0.28
N ALA A 89 -17.90 -14.45 -1.58
CA ALA A 89 -17.76 -15.57 -2.49
C ALA A 89 -16.29 -15.95 -2.74
N VAL A 90 -15.42 -14.96 -2.95
CA VAL A 90 -13.98 -15.19 -3.17
C VAL A 90 -13.33 -15.73 -1.89
N GLN A 91 -13.69 -15.18 -0.72
CA GLN A 91 -13.23 -15.72 0.56
C GLN A 91 -13.72 -17.15 0.81
N ALA A 92 -15.00 -17.43 0.53
CA ALA A 92 -15.54 -18.79 0.67
C ALA A 92 -14.78 -19.77 -0.24
N GLN A 93 -14.44 -19.36 -1.46
CA GLN A 93 -13.66 -20.17 -2.38
C GLN A 93 -12.22 -20.39 -1.89
N GLN A 94 -11.54 -19.34 -1.41
CA GLN A 94 -10.19 -19.45 -0.84
C GLN A 94 -10.16 -20.36 0.40
N ARG A 95 -11.18 -20.27 1.28
CA ARG A 95 -11.31 -21.15 2.45
C ARG A 95 -11.49 -22.61 2.04
N ARG A 96 -12.35 -22.90 1.05
CA ARG A 96 -12.51 -24.27 0.51
C ARG A 96 -11.20 -24.79 -0.08
N HIS A 97 -10.48 -23.96 -0.81
CA HIS A 97 -9.21 -24.33 -1.44
C HIS A 97 -8.12 -24.64 -0.39
N PHE A 98 -8.07 -23.86 0.69
CA PHE A 98 -7.19 -24.12 1.83
C PHE A 98 -7.54 -25.44 2.51
N VAL A 99 -8.82 -25.67 2.83
CA VAL A 99 -9.27 -26.92 3.46
C VAL A 99 -8.93 -28.13 2.59
N ALA A 100 -9.16 -28.05 1.27
CA ALA A 100 -8.77 -29.10 0.33
C ALA A 100 -7.27 -29.38 0.39
N SER A 101 -6.42 -28.34 0.38
CA SER A 101 -4.96 -28.50 0.47
C SER A 101 -4.44 -29.07 1.79
N CYS A 102 -5.26 -29.11 2.84
CA CYS A 102 -4.93 -29.73 4.11
C CYS A 102 -5.42 -31.19 4.21
N MET A 103 -6.32 -31.62 3.32
CA MET A 103 -6.86 -32.98 3.28
C MET A 103 -6.25 -33.86 2.19
N ASP A 104 -5.48 -33.26 1.27
CA ASP A 104 -4.55 -33.94 0.37
C ASP A 104 -3.17 -34.12 1.03
#